data_AF-J2VT37-F1
#
_entry.id   AF-J2VT37-F1
#
_cell.length_a   1.000
_cell.length_b   1.000
_cell.length_c   1.000
_cell.angle_alpha   90.00
_cell.angle_beta   90.00
_cell.angle_gamma   90.00
#
_symmetry.space_group_name_H-M   'P 1'
#
loop_
_entity.id
_entity.type
_entity.pdbx_description
1 polymer ?
#
loop_
_entity_poly.entity_id
_entity_poly.type
_entity_poly.pdbx_seq_one_letter_code
_entity_poly.pdbx_strand_id
1 'polypeptide(L)'
;MKQLMQHGVAALALATAMAAPALAQAHEYHVGKLDIGHPYARATVPGQPAGGAYLSIENKGTAADRLVALSTPAAKTTEIHTMAMEGNVMKMRAVDGALEIKPGQKISMQPGNGYHIMLMGLAKPLA
;
A
#
# COMPACT_ATOMS: atom_id res chain seq x y z
N MET A 1 -14.41 37.54 -63.59
CA MET A 1 -14.14 38.74 -62.79
C MET A 1 -13.29 38.34 -61.59
N LYS A 2 -12.05 38.81 -61.61
CA LYS A 2 -11.02 38.96 -60.54
C LYS A 2 -10.75 37.78 -59.59
N GLN A 3 -9.60 37.07 -59.69
CA GLN A 3 -8.23 37.44 -59.23
C GLN A 3 -8.22 37.92 -57.76
N LEU A 4 -7.29 37.59 -56.87
CA LEU A 4 -6.01 36.85 -56.84
C LEU A 4 -5.54 36.93 -55.35
N MET A 5 -4.41 36.30 -55.04
CA MET A 5 -3.53 36.47 -53.86
C MET A 5 -3.81 35.49 -52.71
N GLN A 6 -3.08 34.37 -52.58
CA GLN A 6 -1.66 34.22 -52.22
C GLN A 6 -1.27 34.83 -50.87
N HIS A 7 -1.25 34.00 -49.83
CA HIS A 7 -0.21 33.94 -48.79
C HIS A 7 -0.07 32.43 -48.48
N GLY A 8 1.08 31.77 -48.64
CA GLY A 8 2.42 32.20 -48.25
C GLY A 8 2.80 31.41 -47.00
N VAL A 9 3.46 30.27 -47.22
CA VAL A 9 4.43 29.59 -46.34
C VAL A 9 4.21 29.67 -44.81
N ALA A 10 3.92 28.53 -44.19
CA ALA A 10 4.61 28.12 -42.95
C ALA A 10 4.33 26.63 -42.68
N ALA A 11 5.27 25.78 -43.09
CA ALA A 11 5.40 24.46 -42.48
C ALA A 11 5.77 24.68 -41.00
N LEU A 12 4.83 24.48 -40.09
CA LEU A 12 5.12 24.37 -38.67
C LEU A 12 4.94 22.92 -38.27
N ALA A 13 6.06 22.21 -38.22
CA ALA A 13 6.16 20.89 -37.63
C ALA A 13 5.56 20.96 -36.23
N LEU A 14 4.40 20.31 -36.03
CA LEU A 14 3.80 20.19 -34.71
C LEU A 14 4.70 19.23 -33.92
N ALA A 15 5.58 19.81 -33.10
CA ALA A 15 6.45 19.10 -32.19
C ALA A 15 5.60 18.10 -31.40
N THR A 16 5.91 16.81 -31.58
CA THR A 16 5.41 15.74 -30.73
C THR A 16 5.89 16.04 -29.30
N ALA A 17 4.98 16.57 -28.48
CA ALA A 17 5.20 16.68 -27.05
C ALA A 17 5.38 15.25 -26.52
N MET A 18 6.64 14.85 -26.33
CA MET A 18 7.00 13.71 -25.51
C MET A 18 6.48 14.04 -24.11
N ALA A 19 5.28 13.56 -23.79
CA ALA A 19 4.79 13.52 -22.44
C ALA A 19 5.80 12.69 -21.65
N ALA A 20 6.65 13.35 -20.88
CA ALA A 20 7.48 12.69 -19.90
C ALA A 20 6.51 11.85 -19.03
N PRO A 21 6.69 10.53 -18.93
CA PRO A 21 5.90 9.77 -17.97
C PRO A 21 6.16 10.39 -16.61
N ALA A 22 5.13 11.00 -16.04
CA ALA A 22 5.15 11.41 -14.65
C ALA A 22 5.63 10.19 -13.87
N LEU A 23 6.71 10.35 -13.11
CA LEU A 23 7.22 9.33 -12.21
C LEU A 23 6.11 9.03 -11.20
N ALA A 24 5.22 8.10 -11.55
CA ALA A 24 4.28 7.52 -10.62
C ALA A 24 5.13 6.75 -9.61
N GLN A 25 5.42 7.38 -8.48
CA GLN A 25 6.01 6.72 -7.32
C GLN A 25 4.94 5.77 -6.78
N ALA A 26 4.88 4.55 -7.33
CA ALA A 26 4.14 3.49 -6.71
C ALA A 26 4.74 3.28 -5.31
N HIS A 27 3.89 3.28 -4.28
CA HIS A 27 4.33 3.07 -2.89
C HIS A 27 4.64 1.58 -2.70
N GLU A 28 5.63 1.07 -3.41
CA GLU A 28 6.02 -0.33 -3.42
C GLU A 28 7.48 -0.46 -2.99
N TYR A 29 7.75 -1.44 -2.14
CA TYR A 29 9.07 -1.70 -1.59
C TYR A 29 9.44 -3.15 -1.88
N HIS A 30 10.70 -3.38 -2.26
CA HIS A 30 11.21 -4.71 -2.55
C HIS A 30 12.28 -5.10 -1.54
N VAL A 31 12.17 -6.29 -0.96
CA VAL A 31 13.20 -6.89 -0.10
C VAL A 31 13.43 -8.33 -0.51
N GLY A 32 14.57 -8.60 -1.13
CA GLY A 32 14.88 -9.93 -1.68
C GLY A 32 13.86 -10.35 -2.75
N LYS A 33 12.98 -11.30 -2.39
CA LYS A 33 11.90 -11.79 -3.25
C LYS A 33 10.50 -11.38 -2.75
N LEU A 34 10.43 -10.51 -1.75
CA LEU A 34 9.17 -9.98 -1.24
C LEU A 34 8.89 -8.61 -1.83
N ASP A 35 7.65 -8.43 -2.28
CA ASP A 35 7.10 -7.16 -2.71
C ASP A 35 6.09 -6.68 -1.67
N ILE A 36 6.34 -5.49 -1.13
CA ILE A 36 5.52 -4.85 -0.10
C ILE A 36 4.79 -3.68 -0.76
N GLY A 37 3.50 -3.84 -1.01
CA GLY A 37 2.71 -2.89 -1.78
C GLY A 37 1.82 -2.01 -0.90
N HIS A 38 1.85 -0.71 -1.17
CA HIS A 38 0.96 0.33 -0.65
C HIS A 38 0.75 0.27 0.86
N PRO A 39 1.80 0.43 1.69
CA PRO A 39 1.61 0.57 3.12
C PRO A 39 0.93 1.91 3.44
N TYR A 40 -0.14 1.87 4.22
CA TYR A 40 -0.85 3.06 4.69
C TYR A 40 -1.45 2.82 6.07
N ALA A 41 -1.73 3.91 6.78
CA ALA A 41 -2.51 3.87 8.01
C ALA A 41 -3.78 4.70 7.85
N ARG A 42 -4.84 4.32 8.55
CA ARG A 42 -6.05 5.14 8.62
C ARG A 42 -5.84 6.30 9.57
N ALA A 43 -6.27 7.48 9.13
CA ALA A 43 -6.29 8.67 9.97
C ALA A 43 -7.09 8.40 11.25
N THR A 44 -6.63 8.99 12.36
CA THR A 44 -7.25 8.85 13.68
C THR A 44 -7.65 10.21 14.22
N VAL A 45 -8.68 10.25 15.05
CA VAL A 45 -9.07 11.49 15.74
C VAL A 45 -8.20 11.74 16.99
N PRO A 46 -8.07 13.00 17.46
CA PRO A 46 -7.38 13.30 18.72
C PRO A 46 -7.90 12.45 19.89
N GLY A 47 -6.99 11.89 20.68
CA GLY A 47 -7.32 11.07 21.85
C GLY A 47 -7.59 9.58 21.57
N GLN A 48 -7.61 9.13 20.31
CA GLN A 48 -7.67 7.70 20.02
C GLN A 48 -6.37 6.99 20.42
N PRO A 49 -6.42 5.95 21.27
CA PRO A 49 -5.24 5.25 21.75
C PRO A 49 -4.65 4.27 20.72
N ALA A 50 -5.39 3.94 19.66
CA ALA A 50 -5.00 2.96 18.66
C ALA A 50 -5.42 3.38 17.24
N GLY A 51 -4.68 2.88 16.24
CA GLY A 51 -4.95 3.09 14.81
C GLY A 51 -4.73 1.83 14.00
N GLY A 52 -5.35 1.75 12.82
CA GLY A 52 -5.19 0.62 11.91
C GLY A 52 -4.23 0.95 10.76
N ALA A 53 -3.30 0.06 10.48
CA ALA A 53 -2.41 0.10 9.33
C ALA A 53 -2.53 -1.15 8.46
N TYR A 54 -2.21 -0.99 7.18
CA TYR A 54 -2.55 -1.90 6.10
C TYR A 54 -1.45 -1.86 5.06
N LEU A 55 -1.20 -2.99 4.42
CA LEU A 55 -0.24 -3.17 3.35
C LEU A 55 -0.57 -4.46 2.59
N SER A 56 0.11 -4.70 1.49
CA SER A 56 0.16 -6.03 0.87
C SER A 56 1.58 -6.57 0.92
N ILE A 57 1.73 -7.89 1.07
CA ILE A 57 3.01 -8.58 0.94
C ILE A 57 2.83 -9.72 -0.04
N GLU A 58 3.67 -9.77 -1.07
CA GLU A 58 3.70 -10.83 -2.07
C GLU A 58 5.08 -11.50 -2.05
N ASN A 59 5.11 -12.82 -1.87
CA ASN A 59 6.35 -13.59 -1.96
C ASN A 59 6.53 -14.12 -3.38
N LYS A 60 7.42 -13.50 -4.15
CA LYS A 60 7.83 -13.93 -5.51
C LYS A 60 8.98 -14.93 -5.50
N GLY A 61 9.34 -15.45 -4.34
CA GLY A 61 10.37 -16.47 -4.15
C GLY A 61 9.83 -17.88 -4.29
N THR A 62 10.74 -18.86 -4.17
CA THR A 62 10.44 -20.29 -4.21
C THR A 62 10.42 -20.95 -2.83
N ALA A 63 10.82 -20.22 -1.78
CA ALA A 63 10.79 -20.65 -0.38
C ALA A 63 9.81 -19.79 0.44
N ALA A 64 9.25 -20.36 1.49
CA ALA A 64 8.38 -19.63 2.41
C ALA A 64 9.17 -18.57 3.18
N ASP A 65 8.53 -17.43 3.45
CA ASP A 65 9.04 -16.37 4.30
C ASP A 65 8.07 -16.09 5.45
N ARG A 66 8.47 -15.28 6.44
CA ARG A 66 7.66 -15.00 7.62
C ARG A 66 7.77 -13.54 8.04
N LEU A 67 6.64 -12.86 8.16
CA LEU A 67 6.56 -11.56 8.83
C LEU A 67 6.56 -11.79 10.34
N VAL A 68 7.73 -11.57 10.96
CA VAL A 68 7.98 -11.88 12.39
C VAL A 68 7.68 -10.71 13.32
N ALA A 69 7.80 -9.47 12.84
CA ALA A 69 7.61 -8.27 13.65
C ALA A 69 7.35 -7.06 12.76
N LEU A 70 6.77 -6.02 13.37
CA LEU A 70 6.61 -4.69 12.82
C LEU A 70 7.12 -3.70 13.87
N SER A 71 7.48 -2.49 13.45
CA SER A 71 7.82 -1.40 14.38
C SER A 71 7.59 -0.05 13.71
N THR A 72 7.30 0.97 14.52
CA THR A 72 7.15 2.34 14.05
C THR A 72 7.39 3.32 15.20
N PRO A 73 7.94 4.52 14.95
CA PRO A 73 8.00 5.57 15.95
C PRO A 73 6.62 6.20 16.27
N ALA A 74 5.59 5.92 15.48
CA ALA A 74 4.26 6.51 15.67
C ALA A 74 3.45 5.89 16.82
N ALA A 75 3.82 4.69 17.29
CA ALA A 75 3.08 3.90 18.26
C ALA A 75 4.02 3.22 19.26
N LYS A 76 3.52 2.88 20.45
CA LYS A 76 4.30 2.14 21.47
C LYS A 76 4.50 0.67 21.10
N THR A 77 3.46 0.03 20.57
CA THR A 77 3.52 -1.36 20.12
C THR A 77 2.75 -1.53 18.81
N THR A 78 3.15 -2.55 18.05
CA THR A 78 2.48 -2.95 16.81
C THR A 78 2.10 -4.42 16.89
N GLU A 79 0.89 -4.75 16.50
CA GLU A 79 0.35 -6.10 16.56
C GLU A 79 -0.27 -6.49 15.23
N ILE A 80 -0.13 -7.74 14.80
CA ILE A 80 -0.85 -8.27 13.64
C ILE A 80 -2.11 -8.94 14.16
N HIS A 81 -3.27 -8.53 13.67
CA HIS A 81 -4.56 -9.10 14.03
C HIS A 81 -5.18 -9.76 12.81
N THR A 82 -5.96 -10.81 13.02
CA THR A 82 -6.73 -11.50 11.99
C THR A 82 -8.20 -11.58 12.39
N MET A 83 -9.07 -11.59 11.38
CA MET A 83 -10.47 -11.94 11.55
C MET A 83 -10.62 -13.44 11.32
N ALA A 84 -10.86 -14.21 12.39
CA ALA A 84 -11.15 -15.64 12.30
C ALA A 84 -12.62 -15.90 12.61
N MET A 85 -13.27 -16.77 11.82
CA MET A 85 -14.58 -17.31 12.17
C MET A 85 -14.43 -18.27 13.35
N GLU A 86 -15.09 -17.94 14.45
CA GLU A 86 -15.21 -18.84 15.59
C GLU A 86 -16.70 -19.16 15.77
N GLY A 87 -17.12 -20.29 15.19
CA GLY A 87 -18.54 -20.60 14.99
C GLY A 87 -19.17 -19.67 13.95
N ASN A 88 -20.26 -19.01 14.32
CA ASN A 88 -20.97 -18.04 13.47
C ASN A 88 -20.54 -16.57 13.71
N VAL A 89 -19.47 -16.33 14.48
CA VAL A 89 -19.01 -14.99 14.83
C VAL A 89 -17.60 -14.76 14.28
N MET A 90 -17.42 -13.69 13.52
CA MET A 90 -16.11 -13.17 13.18
C MET A 90 -15.47 -12.54 14.41
N LYS A 91 -14.33 -13.06 14.86
CA LYS A 91 -13.56 -12.49 15.97
C LYS A 91 -12.21 -11.97 15.50
N MET A 92 -11.86 -10.78 15.99
CA MET A 92 -10.49 -10.28 15.95
C MET A 92 -9.63 -11.07 16.93
N ARG A 93 -8.49 -11.57 16.46
CA ARG A 93 -7.48 -12.22 17.29
C ARG A 93 -6.09 -11.78 16.86
N ALA A 94 -5.21 -11.52 17.82
CA ALA A 94 -3.80 -11.32 17.57
C ALA A 94 -3.18 -12.58 16.95
N VAL A 95 -2.32 -12.40 15.96
CA VAL A 95 -1.54 -13.49 15.38
C VAL A 95 -0.32 -13.71 16.27
N ASP A 96 -0.27 -14.84 16.94
CA ASP A 96 0.88 -15.21 17.76
C ASP A 96 2.06 -15.64 16.89
N GLY A 97 3.24 -15.09 17.18
CA GLY A 97 4.48 -15.43 16.48
C GLY A 97 4.62 -14.69 15.15
N ALA A 98 4.77 -15.43 14.04
CA ALA A 98 5.03 -14.83 12.74
C ALA A 98 4.03 -15.30 11.69
N LEU A 99 3.62 -14.37 10.83
CA LEU A 99 2.73 -14.63 9.71
C LEU A 99 3.52 -15.24 8.56
N GLU A 100 3.26 -16.51 8.26
CA GLU A 100 3.88 -17.20 7.12
C GLU A 100 3.35 -16.66 5.78
N ILE A 101 4.27 -16.50 4.83
CA ILE A 101 4.03 -16.06 3.46
C ILE A 101 4.63 -17.10 2.52
N LYS A 102 3.78 -18.00 2.03
CA LYS A 102 4.19 -19.11 1.16
C LYS A 102 4.72 -18.61 -0.19
N PRO A 103 5.52 -19.42 -0.92
CA PRO A 103 5.93 -19.10 -2.28
C PRO A 103 4.72 -18.75 -3.17
N GLY A 104 4.79 -17.65 -3.91
CA GLY A 104 3.71 -17.15 -4.77
C GLY A 104 2.50 -16.58 -4.03
N GLN A 105 2.49 -16.58 -2.69
CA GLN A 105 1.35 -16.08 -1.91
C GLN A 105 1.39 -14.55 -1.84
N LYS A 106 0.20 -13.96 -2.00
CA LYS A 106 -0.07 -12.56 -1.68
C LYS A 106 -0.99 -12.46 -0.47
N ILE A 107 -0.53 -11.76 0.57
CA ILE A 107 -1.34 -11.38 1.72
C ILE A 107 -1.73 -9.91 1.53
N SER A 108 -3.04 -9.64 1.49
CA SER A 108 -3.57 -8.28 1.45
C SER A 108 -4.18 -7.95 2.80
N MET A 109 -3.61 -6.97 3.51
CA MET A 109 -4.17 -6.46 4.76
C MET A 109 -5.08 -5.28 4.42
N GLN A 110 -6.37 -5.39 4.75
CA GLN A 110 -7.37 -4.39 4.38
C GLN A 110 -8.37 -4.15 5.52
N PRO A 111 -9.01 -2.97 5.57
CA PRO A 111 -10.03 -2.70 6.57
C PRO A 111 -11.19 -3.68 6.48
N GLY A 112 -11.55 -4.28 7.62
CA GLY A 112 -12.76 -5.10 7.78
C GLY A 112 -12.66 -6.56 7.34
N ASN A 113 -11.52 -7.01 6.79
CA ASN A 113 -11.34 -8.41 6.41
C ASN A 113 -9.88 -8.88 6.55
N GLY A 114 -9.71 -10.16 6.91
CA GLY A 114 -8.42 -10.82 6.97
C GLY A 114 -7.49 -10.19 8.01
N TYR A 115 -6.24 -9.96 7.60
CA TYR A 115 -5.21 -9.43 8.47
C TYR A 115 -5.19 -7.90 8.47
N HIS A 116 -4.78 -7.31 9.59
CA HIS A 116 -4.49 -5.88 9.70
C HIS A 116 -3.46 -5.64 10.82
N ILE A 117 -2.84 -4.46 10.78
CA ILE A 117 -1.85 -4.04 11.77
C ILE A 117 -2.53 -3.10 12.75
N MET A 118 -2.52 -3.45 14.03
CA MET A 118 -2.93 -2.57 15.12
C MET A 118 -1.73 -1.79 15.63
N LEU A 119 -1.83 -0.47 15.59
CA LEU A 119 -0.86 0.47 16.15
C LEU A 119 -1.38 0.92 17.51
N MET A 120 -0.74 0.49 18.59
CA MET A 120 -1.21 0.72 19.96
C MET A 120 -0.38 1.78 20.67
N GLY A 121 -1.04 2.66 21.42
CA GLY A 121 -0.39 3.75 22.13
C GLY A 121 0.17 4.80 21.18
N LEU A 122 -0.67 5.36 20.31
CA LEU A 122 -0.27 6.38 19.36
C LEU A 122 0.32 7.61 20.06
N ALA A 123 1.47 8.08 19.56
CA ALA A 123 2.14 9.27 20.09
C ALA A 123 1.43 10.57 19.69
N LYS A 124 0.78 10.56 18.52
CA LYS A 124 -0.03 11.65 17.96
C LYS A 124 -1.06 11.06 16.99
N PRO A 125 -2.10 11.83 16.60
CA PRO A 125 -3.03 11.38 15.58
C PRO A 125 -2.33 11.04 14.26
N LEU A 126 -2.74 9.95 13.62
CA LEU A 126 -2.36 9.60 12.25
C LEU A 126 -3.12 10.51 11.27
N ALA A 127 -2.44 10.96 10.22
CA ALA A 127 -2.93 11.87 9.19
C ALA A 127 -2.72 11.28 7.80
#